data_AF-A0A6N7PV47-F1
#
_entry.id   AF-A0A6N7PV47-F1
#
_cell.length_a   1.000
_cell.length_b   1.000
_cell.length_c   1.000
_cell.angle_alpha   90.00
_cell.angle_beta   90.00
_cell.angle_gamma   90.00
#
_symmetry.space_group_name_H-M   'P 1'
#
loop_
_entity.id
_entity.type
_entity.pdbx_description
1 polymer ?
#
loop_
_entity_poly.entity_id
_entity_poly.type
_entity_poly.pdbx_seq_one_letter_code
_entity_poly.pdbx_strand_id
1 'polypeptide(L)'
;MAPRTGSSVRLASWLVLAGLGVAGMPAACLYPEYTFDEPEPSGSASGPGGQGGQGGQGGQGPGGQGPGGQGGQGGQGGSPGGESCLNGIDDDGDSLVDCADDDCTAGYVCVPSVPFGWSGFAALYEGLPAQAPACPSAFPSITPFEGKNTLTTPTHTCSACSCGAPTGQTCDLPDEITIQNKACGTTPTVTGKLTVPTNWNGACHGPDGYQAGQTCDNGPCNVSVTSAKPTVTGGMCAPSGGAPTLPPVAWAIQGKACGDASLGGGCGMGMVCQPKTQQPFLPGLCVYKGGDNTCPAGDFTEKHLFFEDADDARTCSPCTCGAPSGSTCDATLTIYGDQLLNTCNTLITTFTAGNCANVSGNPSLVGRQATTTAPTGGACAVSGGGQPTGAITPSNATTFCCIAP
;
A
#
# COMPACT_ATOMS: atom_id res chain seq x y z
N MET A 1 51.79 -52.70 -35.48
CA MET A 1 50.84 -52.34 -34.41
C MET A 1 51.49 -52.64 -33.07
N ALA A 2 51.52 -51.65 -32.17
CA ALA A 2 52.02 -51.73 -30.80
C ALA A 2 51.31 -50.61 -29.98
N PRO A 3 51.22 -50.70 -28.65
CA PRO A 3 50.05 -50.20 -27.92
C PRO A 3 50.17 -48.78 -27.34
N ARG A 4 49.03 -48.22 -26.92
CA ARG A 4 48.95 -47.16 -25.90
C ARG A 4 47.93 -47.52 -24.82
N THR A 5 48.28 -47.17 -23.59
CA THR A 5 47.54 -47.43 -22.34
C THR A 5 46.70 -46.23 -21.90
N GLY A 6 45.67 -46.46 -21.08
CA GLY A 6 44.89 -45.39 -20.45
C GLY A 6 44.13 -45.86 -19.20
N SER A 7 44.40 -45.22 -18.05
CA SER A 7 43.72 -45.42 -16.76
C SER A 7 42.25 -44.99 -16.83
N SER A 8 41.25 -45.61 -16.18
CA SER A 8 41.12 -45.96 -14.75
C SER A 8 41.09 -44.74 -13.80
N VAL A 9 39.88 -44.23 -13.53
CA VAL A 9 39.59 -43.24 -12.47
C VAL A 9 38.65 -43.90 -11.45
N ARG A 10 38.92 -43.73 -10.15
CA ARG A 10 38.12 -44.29 -9.04
C ARG A 10 37.41 -43.20 -8.22
N LEU A 11 36.29 -43.58 -7.62
CA LEU A 11 35.51 -42.79 -6.66
C LEU A 11 36.27 -42.51 -5.36
N ALA A 12 36.07 -41.31 -4.81
CA ALA A 12 36.15 -40.92 -3.39
C ALA A 12 35.61 -39.46 -3.28
N SER A 13 35.04 -38.95 -2.18
CA SER A 13 34.36 -39.51 -1.01
C SER A 13 33.53 -38.37 -0.37
N TRP A 14 32.42 -38.68 0.30
CA TRP A 14 31.65 -37.70 1.10
C TRP A 14 32.13 -37.65 2.57
N LEU A 15 32.15 -36.46 3.20
CA LEU A 15 32.37 -36.08 4.63
C LEU A 15 33.00 -34.66 4.65
N VAL A 16 32.72 -33.66 5.53
CA VAL A 16 31.80 -33.41 6.67
C VAL A 16 31.27 -31.96 6.55
N LEU A 17 30.06 -31.64 7.04
CA LEU A 17 29.73 -30.29 7.52
C LEU A 17 28.69 -30.30 8.65
N ALA A 18 29.18 -30.20 9.89
CA ALA A 18 28.45 -29.57 11.00
C ALA A 18 28.82 -28.07 10.99
N GLY A 19 27.99 -27.11 11.40
CA GLY A 19 26.73 -27.18 12.12
C GLY A 19 26.77 -26.17 13.27
N LEU A 20 25.88 -25.17 13.27
CA LEU A 20 25.53 -24.32 14.42
C LEU A 20 24.35 -23.42 14.01
N GLY A 21 23.23 -23.52 14.72
CA GLY A 21 22.08 -22.66 14.52
C GLY A 21 22.11 -21.44 15.45
N VAL A 22 21.56 -20.32 14.99
CA VAL A 22 21.20 -19.18 15.84
C VAL A 22 19.72 -18.92 15.62
N ALA A 23 18.93 -18.97 16.69
CA ALA A 23 17.50 -18.73 16.64
C ALA A 23 17.21 -17.22 16.56
N GLY A 24 16.56 -16.78 15.49
CA GLY A 24 15.98 -15.44 15.40
C GLY A 24 14.56 -15.43 15.96
N MET A 25 14.33 -14.73 17.06
CA MET A 25 12.97 -14.41 17.52
C MET A 25 12.39 -13.26 16.68
N PRO A 26 11.11 -13.32 16.27
CA PRO A 26 10.44 -12.15 15.74
C PRO A 26 10.16 -11.15 16.87
N ALA A 27 10.41 -9.86 16.62
CA ALA A 27 10.11 -8.80 17.57
C ALA A 27 8.59 -8.67 17.74
N ALA A 28 8.12 -8.68 19.00
CA ALA A 28 6.73 -8.39 19.32
C ALA A 28 6.43 -6.89 19.13
N CYS A 29 5.35 -6.57 18.41
CA CYS A 29 4.82 -5.22 18.37
C CYS A 29 4.23 -4.85 19.73
N LEU A 30 4.95 -4.03 20.50
CA LEU A 30 4.39 -3.34 21.66
C LEU A 30 3.52 -2.19 21.16
N TYR A 31 2.20 -2.34 21.28
CA TYR A 31 1.26 -1.23 21.17
C TYR A 31 1.36 -0.38 22.45
N PRO A 32 1.48 0.96 22.36
CA PRO A 32 1.32 1.81 23.53
C PRO A 32 -0.16 1.82 23.96
N GLU A 33 -0.40 1.57 25.24
CA GLU A 33 -1.72 1.68 25.85
C GLU A 33 -2.08 3.17 26.01
N TYR A 34 -3.14 3.62 25.34
CA TYR A 34 -3.66 4.97 25.50
C TYR A 34 -4.61 5.02 26.70
N THR A 35 -4.10 5.40 27.87
CA THR A 35 -4.95 5.81 29.00
C THR A 35 -5.63 7.14 28.68
N PHE A 36 -6.96 7.13 28.72
CA PHE A 36 -7.81 8.29 28.51
C PHE A 36 -8.17 8.91 29.87
N ASP A 37 -7.39 9.89 30.32
CA ASP A 37 -7.70 10.70 31.50
C ASP A 37 -8.68 11.82 31.10
N GLU A 38 -9.98 11.60 31.29
CA GLU A 38 -11.00 12.65 31.22
C GLU A 38 -11.37 13.11 32.66
N PRO A 39 -11.27 14.41 33.00
CA PRO A 39 -11.55 14.88 34.34
C PRO A 39 -13.06 15.02 34.63
N GLU A 40 -13.55 14.22 35.57
CA GLU A 40 -14.88 14.33 36.19
C GLU A 40 -15.19 15.75 36.72
N PRO A 41 -16.26 16.42 36.26
CA PRO A 41 -16.74 17.66 36.87
C PRO A 41 -17.57 17.38 38.13
N SER A 42 -16.97 17.61 39.30
CA SER A 42 -17.57 17.40 40.61
C SER A 42 -18.64 18.44 41.03
N GLY A 43 -19.79 17.96 41.52
CA GLY A 43 -20.64 18.65 42.53
C GLY A 43 -21.59 19.76 42.04
N SER A 44 -22.91 19.66 42.28
CA SER A 44 -23.61 20.10 43.52
C SER A 44 -23.82 21.63 43.59
N ALA A 45 -24.99 22.21 43.90
CA ALA A 45 -26.32 21.74 44.32
C ALA A 45 -27.37 22.73 43.72
N SER A 46 -28.71 22.64 43.85
CA SER A 46 -29.53 22.45 45.06
C SER A 46 -31.02 22.17 44.70
N GLY A 47 -31.74 21.45 45.59
CA GLY A 47 -33.20 21.25 45.52
C GLY A 47 -34.00 22.43 46.12
N PRO A 48 -35.26 22.26 46.63
CA PRO A 48 -35.88 20.99 47.08
C PRO A 48 -37.41 20.82 46.79
N GLY A 49 -37.99 19.66 47.16
CA GLY A 49 -39.35 19.58 47.74
C GLY A 49 -40.37 18.55 47.21
N GLY A 50 -41.05 17.84 48.13
CA GLY A 50 -42.32 17.09 47.91
C GLY A 50 -42.16 15.62 47.47
N GLN A 51 -42.17 14.60 48.34
CA GLN A 51 -43.30 14.00 49.11
C GLN A 51 -44.42 13.32 48.28
N GLY A 52 -44.34 11.98 48.20
CA GLY A 52 -45.38 11.00 48.59
C GLY A 52 -46.79 11.02 47.99
N GLY A 53 -47.23 9.87 47.45
CA GLY A 53 -48.65 9.58 47.15
C GLY A 53 -48.88 8.10 46.80
N GLN A 54 -49.93 7.49 47.37
CA GLN A 54 -50.30 6.07 47.16
C GLN A 54 -51.63 5.94 46.40
N GLY A 55 -51.78 4.87 45.62
CA GLY A 55 -52.96 3.98 45.58
C GLY A 55 -54.35 4.48 45.10
N GLY A 56 -55.08 3.58 44.43
CA GLY A 56 -56.50 3.72 44.05
C GLY A 56 -56.80 2.94 42.76
N GLN A 57 -57.36 1.72 42.83
CA GLN A 57 -58.80 1.42 42.70
C GLN A 57 -59.41 1.89 41.35
N GLY A 58 -60.13 1.09 40.57
CA GLY A 58 -60.84 -0.15 40.88
C GLY A 58 -62.34 0.06 40.66
N GLY A 59 -62.88 -0.38 39.51
CA GLY A 59 -64.28 -0.16 39.13
C GLY A 59 -64.87 -1.34 38.37
N GLN A 60 -65.96 -1.90 38.89
CA GLN A 60 -66.66 -3.04 38.31
C GLN A 60 -67.96 -2.64 37.59
N GLY A 61 -68.16 -3.22 36.40
CA GLY A 61 -69.43 -3.81 35.97
C GLY A 61 -70.48 -2.90 35.32
N PRO A 62 -71.64 -3.46 34.91
CA PRO A 62 -72.03 -4.87 34.89
C PRO A 62 -72.26 -5.43 33.47
N GLY A 63 -72.52 -6.73 33.34
CA GLY A 63 -72.83 -7.39 32.06
C GLY A 63 -74.32 -7.43 31.70
N GLY A 64 -74.60 -7.83 30.45
CA GLY A 64 -75.94 -8.19 29.96
C GLY A 64 -75.85 -9.38 29.01
N GLN A 65 -76.72 -10.39 29.18
CA GLN A 65 -76.70 -11.63 28.40
C GLN A 65 -77.81 -11.69 27.34
N GLY A 66 -77.42 -12.11 26.13
CA GLY A 66 -78.25 -12.86 25.18
C GLY A 66 -79.25 -12.07 24.31
N PRO A 67 -79.95 -12.74 23.37
CA PRO A 67 -79.84 -14.16 22.98
C PRO A 67 -79.24 -14.35 21.57
N GLY A 68 -79.00 -15.61 21.17
CA GLY A 68 -78.40 -15.94 19.87
C GLY A 68 -79.37 -15.96 18.68
N GLY A 69 -78.80 -15.91 17.46
CA GLY A 69 -79.53 -16.01 16.20
C GLY A 69 -78.67 -16.66 15.10
N GLN A 70 -79.17 -17.81 14.60
CA GLN A 70 -79.09 -18.39 13.25
C GLN A 70 -77.97 -17.95 12.27
N GLY A 71 -77.33 -18.93 11.63
CA GLY A 71 -76.42 -18.67 10.50
C GLY A 71 -77.15 -18.53 9.15
N GLY A 72 -76.57 -17.70 8.27
CA GLY A 72 -76.59 -17.88 6.80
C GLY A 72 -75.20 -18.35 6.36
N GLN A 73 -74.99 -19.20 5.36
CA GLN A 73 -75.55 -19.23 3.99
C GLN A 73 -75.25 -17.99 3.16
N GLY A 74 -74.22 -18.11 2.32
CA GLY A 74 -74.18 -17.62 0.94
C GLY A 74 -74.44 -16.13 0.71
N GLY A 75 -73.46 -15.29 1.06
CA GLY A 75 -73.39 -13.93 0.54
C GLY A 75 -72.76 -13.90 -0.86
N GLN A 76 -73.50 -14.31 -1.90
CA GLN A 76 -73.20 -13.81 -3.24
C GLN A 76 -73.55 -12.33 -3.27
N GLY A 77 -72.53 -11.48 -3.37
CA GLY A 77 -72.68 -10.04 -3.18
C GLY A 77 -71.49 -9.27 -3.68
N GLY A 78 -71.01 -9.63 -4.88
CA GLY A 78 -69.89 -8.95 -5.51
C GLY A 78 -70.15 -7.46 -5.62
N SER A 79 -69.30 -6.70 -4.94
CA SER A 79 -69.33 -5.24 -4.95
C SER A 79 -68.49 -4.77 -6.12
N PRO A 80 -68.89 -3.74 -6.90
CA PRO A 80 -68.05 -3.19 -7.96
C PRO A 80 -66.91 -2.31 -7.40
N GLY A 81 -66.27 -2.75 -6.32
CA GLY A 81 -65.01 -2.21 -5.80
C GLY A 81 -63.91 -3.19 -6.16
N GLY A 82 -62.92 -2.74 -6.94
CA GLY A 82 -61.91 -3.61 -7.52
C GLY A 82 -61.01 -4.29 -6.49
N GLU A 83 -60.48 -5.44 -6.92
CA GLU A 83 -59.67 -6.40 -6.15
C GLU A 83 -58.40 -5.80 -5.50
N SER A 84 -58.07 -6.26 -4.29
CA SER A 84 -56.84 -5.88 -3.58
C SER A 84 -55.79 -7.00 -3.62
N CYS A 85 -55.14 -7.11 -4.78
CA CYS A 85 -54.22 -8.16 -5.24
C CYS A 85 -53.03 -8.64 -4.36
N LEU A 86 -52.92 -8.21 -3.09
CA LEU A 86 -51.92 -8.69 -2.13
C LEU A 86 -52.47 -8.88 -0.71
N ASN A 87 -53.79 -8.98 -0.50
CA ASN A 87 -54.40 -9.06 0.83
C ASN A 87 -54.77 -10.50 1.27
N GLY A 88 -54.75 -11.49 0.37
CA GLY A 88 -55.10 -12.87 0.68
C GLY A 88 -56.60 -13.16 0.74
N ILE A 89 -57.44 -12.28 0.21
CA ILE A 89 -58.91 -12.30 0.23
C ILE A 89 -59.42 -12.16 -1.21
N ASP A 90 -60.61 -12.68 -1.45
CA ASP A 90 -61.45 -12.44 -2.64
C ASP A 90 -62.31 -11.20 -2.33
N ASP A 91 -61.94 -10.01 -2.82
CA ASP A 91 -62.65 -8.76 -2.49
C ASP A 91 -63.87 -8.51 -3.41
N ASP A 92 -63.84 -9.04 -4.63
CA ASP A 92 -64.84 -8.85 -5.69
C ASP A 92 -65.96 -9.92 -5.67
N GLY A 93 -65.69 -11.10 -5.11
CA GLY A 93 -66.62 -12.20 -4.89
C GLY A 93 -66.69 -13.27 -5.98
N ASP A 94 -65.77 -13.31 -6.95
CA ASP A 94 -65.74 -14.31 -8.03
C ASP A 94 -65.13 -15.68 -7.63
N SER A 95 -64.60 -15.80 -6.41
CA SER A 95 -63.89 -16.97 -5.84
C SER A 95 -62.43 -17.18 -6.30
N LEU A 96 -61.83 -16.17 -6.92
CA LEU A 96 -60.38 -16.04 -7.12
C LEU A 96 -59.79 -15.12 -6.03
N VAL A 97 -58.48 -15.17 -5.84
CA VAL A 97 -57.77 -14.44 -4.75
C VAL A 97 -56.45 -13.94 -5.29
N ASP A 98 -56.15 -12.65 -5.14
CA ASP A 98 -54.87 -12.05 -5.52
C ASP A 98 -54.45 -12.44 -6.97
N CYS A 99 -53.26 -13.02 -7.16
CA CYS A 99 -52.77 -13.44 -8.49
C CYS A 99 -53.55 -14.61 -9.14
N ALA A 100 -54.57 -15.18 -8.48
CA ALA A 100 -55.50 -16.09 -9.14
C ALA A 100 -56.60 -15.32 -9.90
N ASP A 101 -56.89 -14.07 -9.53
CA ASP A 101 -57.86 -13.20 -10.17
C ASP A 101 -57.27 -12.60 -11.47
N ASP A 102 -58.07 -12.61 -12.55
CA ASP A 102 -57.73 -12.05 -13.84
C ASP A 102 -57.50 -10.52 -13.78
N ASP A 103 -58.22 -9.77 -12.92
CA ASP A 103 -58.07 -8.32 -12.74
C ASP A 103 -56.69 -7.96 -12.15
N CYS A 104 -56.08 -8.85 -11.37
CA CYS A 104 -54.73 -8.69 -10.84
C CYS A 104 -53.62 -8.99 -11.84
N THR A 105 -53.88 -9.78 -12.88
CA THR A 105 -52.84 -10.25 -13.82
C THR A 105 -52.14 -9.11 -14.57
N ALA A 106 -52.75 -7.92 -14.67
CA ALA A 106 -52.12 -6.75 -15.27
C ALA A 106 -50.95 -6.21 -14.43
N GLY A 107 -51.13 -6.12 -13.10
CA GLY A 107 -50.19 -5.50 -12.17
C GLY A 107 -49.31 -6.48 -11.39
N TYR A 108 -49.73 -7.73 -11.27
CA TYR A 108 -49.14 -8.72 -10.35
C TYR A 108 -48.78 -10.03 -11.07
N VAL A 109 -47.90 -10.83 -10.46
CA VAL A 109 -47.41 -12.09 -11.01
C VAL A 109 -47.03 -13.06 -9.89
N CYS A 110 -47.33 -14.35 -10.09
CA CYS A 110 -46.81 -15.41 -9.25
C CYS A 110 -45.32 -15.66 -9.54
N VAL A 111 -44.47 -15.51 -8.53
CA VAL A 111 -43.03 -15.80 -8.61
C VAL A 111 -42.62 -16.86 -7.59
N PRO A 112 -41.50 -17.58 -7.78
CA PRO A 112 -41.03 -18.55 -6.80
C PRO A 112 -40.74 -17.90 -5.45
N SER A 113 -41.04 -18.62 -4.36
CA SER A 113 -40.66 -18.22 -3.01
C SER A 113 -39.15 -18.00 -2.89
N VAL A 114 -38.74 -17.03 -2.07
CA VAL A 114 -37.34 -16.67 -1.84
C VAL A 114 -36.50 -17.90 -1.47
N PRO A 115 -35.45 -18.26 -2.23
CA PRO A 115 -34.64 -19.44 -1.95
C PRO A 115 -33.92 -19.36 -0.59
N PHE A 116 -33.68 -20.51 0.04
CA PHE A 116 -33.04 -20.56 1.36
C PHE A 116 -31.69 -19.83 1.39
N GLY A 117 -31.53 -18.93 2.36
CA GLY A 117 -30.32 -18.11 2.53
C GLY A 117 -30.26 -16.85 1.65
N TRP A 118 -31.34 -16.53 0.92
CA TRP A 118 -31.55 -15.26 0.23
C TRP A 118 -32.65 -14.45 0.94
N SER A 119 -32.75 -13.16 0.59
CA SER A 119 -33.69 -12.21 1.19
C SER A 119 -34.55 -11.51 0.15
N GLY A 120 -35.81 -11.28 0.54
CA GLY A 120 -36.76 -10.34 -0.07
C GLY A 120 -37.19 -10.62 -1.52
N PHE A 121 -38.08 -9.76 -2.00
CA PHE A 121 -38.26 -9.47 -3.42
C PHE A 121 -38.00 -7.97 -3.60
N ALA A 122 -37.25 -7.60 -4.63
CA ALA A 122 -36.93 -6.22 -4.91
C ALA A 122 -37.08 -5.87 -6.39
N ALA A 123 -37.61 -4.68 -6.66
CA ALA A 123 -37.43 -3.99 -7.92
C ALA A 123 -36.02 -3.37 -7.94
N LEU A 124 -35.16 -3.87 -8.83
CA LEU A 124 -33.78 -3.41 -8.98
C LEU A 124 -33.69 -2.39 -10.13
N TYR A 125 -33.15 -1.21 -9.84
CA TYR A 125 -32.66 -0.25 -10.82
C TYR A 125 -31.15 -0.41 -10.97
N GLU A 126 -30.67 -0.43 -12.21
CA GLU A 126 -29.24 -0.36 -12.52
C GLU A 126 -29.03 0.68 -13.63
N GLY A 127 -28.25 1.72 -13.35
CA GLY A 127 -28.03 2.80 -14.32
C GLY A 127 -27.22 3.98 -13.79
N LEU A 128 -27.35 5.12 -14.47
CA LEU A 128 -26.64 6.35 -14.10
C LEU A 128 -27.21 6.92 -12.79
N PRO A 129 -26.37 7.32 -11.80
CA PRO A 129 -26.85 7.87 -10.52
C PRO A 129 -27.82 9.06 -10.68
N ALA A 130 -27.61 9.91 -11.68
CA ALA A 130 -28.46 11.06 -11.98
C ALA A 130 -29.85 10.70 -12.54
N GLN A 131 -30.11 9.43 -12.83
CA GLN A 131 -31.37 8.90 -13.34
C GLN A 131 -32.03 7.90 -12.37
N ALA A 132 -31.47 7.72 -11.17
CA ALA A 132 -32.00 6.77 -10.19
C ALA A 132 -33.42 7.19 -9.73
N PRO A 133 -34.43 6.31 -9.84
CA PRO A 133 -35.81 6.62 -9.49
C PRO A 133 -36.02 6.66 -7.97
N ALA A 134 -37.15 7.25 -7.55
CA ALA A 134 -37.75 6.97 -6.25
C ALA A 134 -38.34 5.55 -6.24
N CYS A 135 -38.52 4.98 -5.05
CA CYS A 135 -39.18 3.68 -4.93
C CYS A 135 -40.68 3.79 -5.30
N PRO A 136 -41.22 2.87 -6.12
CA PRO A 136 -42.66 2.81 -6.41
C PRO A 136 -43.46 2.52 -5.14
N SER A 137 -44.72 2.95 -5.10
CA SER A 137 -45.64 2.62 -3.98
C SER A 137 -45.84 1.11 -3.79
N ALA A 138 -45.68 0.32 -4.85
CA ALA A 138 -45.72 -1.14 -4.79
C ALA A 138 -44.48 -1.78 -4.13
N PHE A 139 -43.38 -1.03 -4.01
CA PHE A 139 -42.13 -1.44 -3.35
C PHE A 139 -41.72 -0.36 -2.33
N PRO A 140 -42.46 -0.18 -1.23
CA PRO A 140 -42.48 1.02 -0.41
C PRO A 140 -41.26 1.21 0.53
N SER A 141 -40.10 0.60 0.23
CA SER A 141 -38.91 0.67 1.09
C SER A 141 -38.54 2.09 1.53
N ILE A 142 -38.58 2.29 2.85
CA ILE A 142 -38.21 3.56 3.51
C ILE A 142 -36.69 3.79 3.40
N THR A 143 -35.91 2.72 3.47
CA THR A 143 -34.45 2.70 3.30
C THR A 143 -34.09 1.71 2.19
N PRO A 144 -34.19 2.09 0.91
CA PRO A 144 -33.80 1.23 -0.19
C PRO A 144 -32.30 0.93 -0.15
N PHE A 145 -31.91 -0.21 -0.72
CA PHE A 145 -30.50 -0.50 -0.98
C PHE A 145 -29.96 0.50 -2.00
N GLU A 146 -28.77 1.06 -1.75
CA GLU A 146 -28.01 1.84 -2.73
C GLU A 146 -26.56 1.33 -2.76
N GLY A 147 -26.12 0.88 -3.93
CA GLY A 147 -24.77 0.35 -4.15
C GLY A 147 -24.18 0.80 -5.48
N LYS A 148 -22.90 0.53 -5.71
CA LYS A 148 -22.18 0.89 -6.94
C LYS A 148 -21.72 -0.38 -7.68
N ASN A 149 -21.75 -0.42 -9.01
CA ASN A 149 -21.26 -1.56 -9.79
C ASN A 149 -19.99 -1.20 -10.57
N THR A 150 -20.14 -0.47 -11.67
CA THR A 150 -19.03 -0.21 -12.60
C THR A 150 -18.09 0.86 -12.06
N LEU A 151 -16.98 0.43 -11.47
CA LEU A 151 -15.91 1.31 -11.01
C LEU A 151 -15.24 2.02 -12.20
N THR A 152 -15.06 3.33 -12.09
CA THR A 152 -14.16 4.07 -12.99
C THR A 152 -12.83 4.27 -12.29
N THR A 153 -11.74 3.86 -12.95
CA THR A 153 -10.38 3.96 -12.40
C THR A 153 -9.62 5.09 -13.09
N PRO A 154 -9.78 6.36 -12.66
CA PRO A 154 -8.99 7.46 -13.21
C PRO A 154 -7.52 7.24 -12.87
N THR A 155 -6.66 7.40 -13.87
CA THR A 155 -5.20 7.29 -13.72
C THR A 155 -4.71 8.34 -12.73
N HIS A 156 -4.02 7.91 -11.67
CA HIS A 156 -3.30 8.81 -10.79
C HIS A 156 -1.91 9.13 -11.32
N THR A 157 -1.32 10.22 -10.84
CA THR A 157 0.03 10.65 -11.21
C THR A 157 0.95 10.64 -10.00
N CYS A 158 2.25 10.56 -10.25
CA CYS A 158 3.29 10.58 -9.23
C CYS A 158 4.18 11.80 -9.45
N SER A 159 4.58 12.49 -8.37
CA SER A 159 5.57 13.55 -8.49
C SER A 159 6.93 12.99 -8.92
N ALA A 160 7.65 13.74 -9.76
CA ALA A 160 8.93 13.29 -10.31
C ALA A 160 9.94 12.99 -9.20
N CYS A 161 10.69 11.88 -9.35
CA CYS A 161 11.78 11.55 -8.44
C CYS A 161 12.95 12.52 -8.59
N SER A 162 13.60 12.82 -7.47
CA SER A 162 14.84 13.59 -7.42
C SER A 162 15.74 13.08 -6.30
N CYS A 163 17.04 13.35 -6.42
CA CYS A 163 18.06 12.96 -5.45
C CYS A 163 18.66 14.21 -4.80
N GLY A 164 18.75 14.20 -3.48
CA GLY A 164 19.43 15.25 -2.71
C GLY A 164 20.95 15.27 -2.94
N ALA A 165 21.64 16.18 -2.25
CA ALA A 165 23.10 16.21 -2.27
C ALA A 165 23.70 14.91 -1.71
N PRO A 166 24.85 14.43 -2.22
CA PRO A 166 25.57 13.30 -1.65
C PRO A 166 25.98 13.53 -0.19
N THR A 167 25.83 12.49 0.64
CA THR A 167 26.24 12.47 2.06
C THR A 167 27.01 11.19 2.37
N GLY A 168 27.80 11.20 3.46
CA GLY A 168 28.56 10.01 3.89
C GLY A 168 29.71 9.61 2.95
N GLN A 169 30.19 10.52 2.11
CA GLN A 169 31.32 10.28 1.21
C GLN A 169 32.66 10.37 1.94
N THR A 170 33.63 9.57 1.51
CA THR A 170 35.02 9.58 2.02
C THR A 170 36.00 10.10 0.98
N CYS A 171 37.01 10.85 1.43
CA CYS A 171 38.16 11.24 0.60
C CYS A 171 39.25 10.18 0.78
N ASP A 172 39.45 9.35 -0.24
CA ASP A 172 40.41 8.25 -0.24
C ASP A 172 41.79 8.74 -0.72
N LEU A 173 42.81 8.46 0.09
CA LEU A 173 44.17 8.94 -0.13
C LEU A 173 44.94 7.99 -1.06
N PRO A 174 45.89 8.50 -1.86
CA PRO A 174 46.72 7.66 -2.73
C PRO A 174 47.63 6.72 -1.91
N ASP A 175 47.71 5.45 -2.32
CA ASP A 175 48.49 4.38 -1.68
C ASP A 175 50.03 4.57 -1.70
N GLU A 176 50.53 5.55 -2.47
CA GLU A 176 51.96 5.85 -2.54
C GLU A 176 52.27 7.32 -2.88
N ILE A 177 53.45 7.75 -2.44
CA ILE A 177 54.09 9.01 -2.82
C ILE A 177 55.35 8.67 -3.60
N THR A 178 55.46 9.19 -4.83
CA THR A 178 56.60 8.92 -5.71
C THR A 178 57.70 9.95 -5.47
N ILE A 179 58.92 9.47 -5.23
CA ILE A 179 60.16 10.27 -5.19
C ILE A 179 60.83 10.20 -6.58
N GLN A 180 61.48 11.29 -6.98
CA GLN A 180 62.10 11.43 -8.29
C GLN A 180 63.51 12.04 -8.17
N ASN A 181 64.45 11.54 -8.98
CA ASN A 181 65.83 12.04 -9.06
C ASN A 181 66.00 13.28 -9.98
N LYS A 182 64.90 13.87 -10.46
CA LYS A 182 64.88 15.11 -11.25
C LYS A 182 63.82 16.07 -10.69
N ALA A 183 63.89 17.33 -11.12
CA ALA A 183 62.95 18.36 -10.71
C ALA A 183 61.58 18.19 -11.37
N CYS A 184 60.53 18.73 -10.74
CA CYS A 184 59.19 18.80 -11.31
C CYS A 184 59.20 19.46 -12.70
N GLY A 185 58.44 18.90 -13.64
CA GLY A 185 58.42 19.33 -15.04
C GLY A 185 59.54 18.72 -15.90
N THR A 186 60.39 17.86 -15.35
CA THR A 186 61.38 17.08 -16.10
C THR A 186 61.16 15.58 -15.90
N THR A 187 61.43 14.77 -16.93
CA THR A 187 61.25 13.31 -16.87
C THR A 187 62.27 12.67 -15.91
N PRO A 188 61.84 11.94 -14.87
CA PRO A 188 62.76 11.26 -13.97
C PRO A 188 63.46 10.09 -14.69
N THR A 189 64.71 9.82 -14.32
CA THR A 189 65.44 8.61 -14.77
C THR A 189 65.46 7.53 -13.70
N VAL A 190 65.27 7.90 -12.43
CA VAL A 190 65.11 7.00 -11.29
C VAL A 190 63.94 7.50 -10.44
N THR A 191 63.04 6.59 -10.08
CA THR A 191 61.92 6.85 -9.17
C THR A 191 61.97 5.94 -7.95
N GLY A 192 61.45 6.45 -6.83
CA GLY A 192 61.26 5.73 -5.58
C GLY A 192 59.81 5.82 -5.12
N LYS A 193 59.41 4.95 -4.19
CA LYS A 193 58.05 4.90 -3.65
C LYS A 193 58.10 4.93 -2.13
N LEU A 194 57.46 5.92 -1.53
CA LEU A 194 57.03 5.86 -0.13
C LEU A 194 55.63 5.24 -0.14
N THR A 195 55.50 4.00 0.30
CA THR A 195 54.19 3.33 0.40
C THR A 195 53.40 3.91 1.57
N VAL A 196 52.10 3.65 1.67
CA VAL A 196 51.34 3.87 2.90
C VAL A 196 50.50 2.63 3.24
N PRO A 197 49.99 2.49 4.47
CA PRO A 197 49.13 1.35 4.82
C PRO A 197 47.82 1.44 4.05
N THR A 198 47.21 0.30 3.71
CA THR A 198 45.89 0.28 3.06
C THR A 198 44.85 1.03 3.92
N ASN A 199 44.02 1.86 3.28
CA ASN A 199 43.10 2.79 3.94
C ASN A 199 43.82 3.80 4.86
N TRP A 200 44.95 4.35 4.41
CA TRP A 200 45.70 5.35 5.16
C TRP A 200 44.83 6.58 5.45
N ASN A 201 44.66 6.91 6.73
CA ASN A 201 43.88 8.07 7.18
C ASN A 201 44.70 9.37 7.25
N GLY A 202 45.91 9.38 6.69
CA GLY A 202 46.83 10.52 6.73
C GLY A 202 47.65 10.67 8.01
N ALA A 203 47.53 9.78 9.00
CA ALA A 203 48.40 9.79 10.18
C ALA A 203 49.89 9.63 9.81
N CYS A 204 50.80 10.16 10.63
CA CYS A 204 52.23 10.07 10.35
C CYS A 204 52.69 8.62 10.14
N HIS A 205 53.40 8.36 9.04
CA HIS A 205 53.90 7.03 8.69
C HIS A 205 55.38 7.05 8.28
N GLY A 206 56.11 6.03 8.76
CA GLY A 206 57.52 5.72 8.49
C GLY A 206 57.88 4.36 9.12
N PRO A 207 59.16 3.97 9.24
CA PRO A 207 60.38 4.73 8.95
C PRO A 207 61.06 4.30 7.63
N ASP A 208 60.35 3.56 6.78
CA ASP A 208 60.79 3.28 5.42
C ASP A 208 60.88 4.57 4.60
N GLY A 209 61.93 4.70 3.80
CA GLY A 209 62.21 5.91 3.06
C GLY A 209 63.63 5.97 2.52
N TYR A 210 63.95 7.12 1.91
CA TYR A 210 65.16 7.34 1.14
C TYR A 210 66.10 8.26 1.91
N GLN A 211 67.36 7.86 2.04
CA GLN A 211 68.33 8.55 2.89
C GLN A 211 68.98 9.75 2.19
N ALA A 212 69.37 10.75 2.98
CA ALA A 212 70.08 11.93 2.48
C ALA A 212 71.39 11.58 1.73
N GLY A 213 71.77 12.42 0.77
CA GLY A 213 73.07 12.35 0.10
C GLY A 213 73.26 11.19 -0.88
N GLN A 214 72.27 10.30 -1.04
CA GLN A 214 72.31 9.19 -2.00
C GLN A 214 72.44 9.70 -3.45
N THR A 215 73.24 8.99 -4.26
CA THR A 215 73.45 9.31 -5.69
C THR A 215 72.80 8.28 -6.62
N CYS A 216 71.93 8.74 -7.50
CA CYS A 216 71.18 7.95 -8.48
C CYS A 216 71.41 8.54 -9.87
N ASP A 217 71.84 7.73 -10.84
CA ASP A 217 72.09 8.18 -12.23
C ASP A 217 72.99 9.43 -12.29
N ASN A 218 74.16 9.35 -11.63
CA ASN A 218 75.16 10.41 -11.53
C ASN A 218 74.66 11.76 -10.94
N GLY A 219 73.51 11.76 -10.26
CA GLY A 219 72.94 12.94 -9.60
C GLY A 219 72.29 12.60 -8.25
N PRO A 220 71.68 13.59 -7.57
CA PRO A 220 70.93 13.36 -6.33
C PRO A 220 69.69 12.48 -6.55
N CYS A 221 69.43 11.54 -5.64
CA CYS A 221 68.23 10.67 -5.70
C CYS A 221 66.93 11.40 -5.33
N ASN A 222 66.98 12.30 -4.35
CA ASN A 222 65.81 12.92 -3.74
C ASN A 222 65.72 14.38 -4.21
N VAL A 223 65.04 14.63 -5.34
CA VAL A 223 64.97 15.95 -5.99
C VAL A 223 63.55 16.49 -6.10
N SER A 224 62.56 15.62 -6.28
CA SER A 224 61.16 16.00 -6.13
C SER A 224 60.29 14.86 -5.61
N VAL A 225 59.13 15.22 -5.07
CA VAL A 225 58.07 14.32 -4.64
C VAL A 225 56.79 14.63 -5.42
N THR A 226 56.01 13.61 -5.74
CA THR A 226 54.72 13.73 -6.43
C THR A 226 53.75 12.65 -5.97
N SER A 227 52.46 12.90 -6.11
CA SER A 227 51.41 11.93 -5.75
C SER A 227 50.19 12.15 -6.64
N ALA A 228 49.36 11.11 -6.80
CA ALA A 228 48.07 11.24 -7.47
C ALA A 228 47.13 12.14 -6.63
N LYS A 229 46.07 12.69 -7.27
CA LYS A 229 45.00 13.37 -6.52
C LYS A 229 44.17 12.31 -5.77
N PRO A 230 43.73 12.55 -4.52
CA PRO A 230 42.79 11.64 -3.84
C PRO A 230 41.49 11.48 -4.63
N THR A 231 40.79 10.37 -4.39
CA THR A 231 39.49 10.08 -5.03
C THR A 231 38.37 10.16 -4.01
N VAL A 232 37.14 10.42 -4.45
CA VAL A 232 35.96 10.36 -3.56
C VAL A 232 35.28 9.01 -3.72
N THR A 233 35.03 8.34 -2.60
CA THR A 233 34.44 6.99 -2.55
C THR A 233 33.23 6.94 -1.63
N GLY A 234 32.36 5.95 -1.85
CA GLY A 234 31.18 5.71 -1.01
C GLY A 234 30.11 6.81 -1.06
N GLY A 235 29.33 6.89 0.03
CA GLY A 235 28.23 7.83 0.19
C GLY A 235 26.94 7.46 -0.53
N MET A 236 25.89 8.25 -0.28
CA MET A 236 24.55 8.09 -0.82
C MET A 236 23.80 9.44 -0.90
N CYS A 237 22.81 9.53 -1.78
CA CYS A 237 21.87 10.65 -1.81
C CYS A 237 20.52 10.23 -1.24
N ALA A 238 19.88 11.11 -0.47
CA ALA A 238 18.50 10.92 -0.03
C ALA A 238 17.55 11.04 -1.25
N PRO A 239 16.70 10.03 -1.54
CA PRO A 239 15.68 10.14 -2.56
C PRO A 239 14.50 10.99 -2.07
N SER A 240 13.84 11.67 -3.00
CA SER A 240 12.60 12.41 -2.75
C SER A 240 11.72 12.47 -4.01
N GLY A 241 10.48 12.93 -3.87
CA GLY A 241 9.45 12.80 -4.91
C GLY A 241 8.64 11.50 -4.76
N GLY A 242 7.96 11.07 -5.82
CA GLY A 242 7.12 9.88 -5.79
C GLY A 242 5.88 10.02 -4.90
N ALA A 243 5.38 11.23 -4.69
CA ALA A 243 4.13 11.46 -3.97
C ALA A 243 2.93 11.28 -4.94
N PRO A 244 1.89 10.51 -4.57
CA PRO A 244 0.72 10.30 -5.41
C PRO A 244 -0.21 11.52 -5.41
N THR A 245 -0.71 11.88 -6.59
CA THR A 245 -1.88 12.75 -6.77
C THR A 245 -3.07 11.87 -7.18
N LEU A 246 -3.97 11.60 -6.24
CA LEU A 246 -5.11 10.69 -6.46
C LEU A 246 -6.38 11.47 -6.85
N PRO A 247 -6.95 11.26 -8.05
CA PRO A 247 -8.32 11.69 -8.34
C PRO A 247 -9.32 10.89 -7.49
N PRO A 248 -10.48 11.45 -7.09
CA PRO A 248 -11.47 10.72 -6.30
C PRO A 248 -11.91 9.38 -6.92
N VAL A 249 -12.26 8.41 -6.08
CA VAL A 249 -12.92 7.18 -6.51
C VAL A 249 -14.30 7.53 -7.07
N ALA A 250 -14.61 7.05 -8.27
CA ALA A 250 -15.85 7.34 -8.96
C ALA A 250 -16.42 6.08 -9.63
N TRP A 251 -17.73 6.03 -9.77
CA TRP A 251 -18.47 4.87 -10.30
C TRP A 251 -19.40 5.36 -11.40
N ALA A 252 -19.46 4.62 -12.51
CA ALA A 252 -20.32 4.94 -13.65
C ALA A 252 -21.78 4.51 -13.42
N ILE A 253 -22.00 3.44 -12.64
CA ILE A 253 -23.29 2.79 -12.45
C ILE A 253 -23.63 2.66 -10.96
N GLN A 254 -24.84 3.08 -10.61
CA GLN A 254 -25.48 2.85 -9.31
C GLN A 254 -26.54 1.74 -9.46
N GLY A 255 -26.57 0.85 -8.48
CA GLY A 255 -27.68 -0.04 -8.21
C GLY A 255 -28.57 0.55 -7.12
N LYS A 256 -29.89 0.48 -7.30
CA LYS A 256 -30.86 0.85 -6.27
C LYS A 256 -31.96 -0.20 -6.22
N ALA A 257 -32.20 -0.78 -5.04
CA ALA A 257 -33.23 -1.82 -4.90
C ALA A 257 -34.30 -1.41 -3.87
N CYS A 258 -35.56 -1.49 -4.30
CA CYS A 258 -36.74 -1.20 -3.50
C CYS A 258 -37.52 -2.51 -3.29
N GLY A 259 -37.78 -2.86 -2.03
CA GLY A 259 -38.53 -4.06 -1.63
C GLY A 259 -39.72 -3.71 -0.76
N ASP A 260 -39.93 -4.47 0.32
CA ASP A 260 -41.01 -4.29 1.30
C ASP A 260 -42.44 -4.34 0.72
N ALA A 261 -42.60 -4.97 -0.44
CA ALA A 261 -43.90 -5.29 -1.02
C ALA A 261 -44.65 -6.32 -0.15
N SER A 262 -45.97 -6.16 -0.01
CA SER A 262 -46.83 -7.17 0.63
C SER A 262 -46.77 -8.50 -0.13
N LEU A 263 -47.02 -9.62 0.56
CA LEU A 263 -47.03 -10.96 -0.04
C LEU A 263 -48.49 -11.42 -0.22
N GLY A 264 -48.94 -11.60 -1.47
CA GLY A 264 -50.27 -12.12 -1.77
C GLY A 264 -50.30 -13.65 -1.96
N GLY A 265 -51.50 -14.21 -1.85
CA GLY A 265 -51.88 -15.59 -2.15
C GLY A 265 -52.13 -15.83 -3.64
N GLY A 266 -53.19 -16.58 -3.97
CA GLY A 266 -53.57 -16.94 -5.36
C GLY A 266 -52.66 -17.92 -6.10
N CYS A 267 -51.40 -18.05 -5.68
CA CYS A 267 -50.38 -18.77 -6.42
C CYS A 267 -50.27 -20.27 -6.08
N GLY A 268 -49.73 -21.04 -7.02
CA GLY A 268 -49.43 -22.47 -6.84
C GLY A 268 -48.40 -22.75 -5.74
N MET A 269 -48.33 -23.99 -5.26
CA MET A 269 -47.46 -24.39 -4.15
C MET A 269 -45.98 -24.04 -4.42
N GLY A 270 -45.38 -23.24 -3.52
CA GLY A 270 -43.99 -22.77 -3.64
C GLY A 270 -43.83 -21.44 -4.39
N MET A 271 -44.93 -20.84 -4.83
CA MET A 271 -44.98 -19.52 -5.47
C MET A 271 -45.68 -18.51 -4.53
N VAL A 272 -45.46 -17.22 -4.75
CA VAL A 272 -46.11 -16.11 -4.02
C VAL A 272 -46.49 -15.00 -4.99
N CYS A 273 -47.60 -14.30 -4.72
CA CYS A 273 -48.02 -13.18 -5.56
C CYS A 273 -47.22 -11.93 -5.21
N GLN A 274 -46.66 -11.27 -6.23
CA GLN A 274 -45.87 -10.05 -6.09
C GLN A 274 -46.24 -9.03 -7.18
N PRO A 275 -46.03 -7.72 -6.93
CA PRO A 275 -46.15 -6.71 -7.98
C PRO A 275 -45.14 -6.97 -9.11
N LYS A 276 -45.54 -6.70 -10.34
CA LYS A 276 -44.62 -6.62 -11.48
C LYS A 276 -43.74 -5.38 -11.34
N THR A 277 -42.45 -5.52 -11.65
CA THR A 277 -41.57 -4.36 -11.79
C THR A 277 -41.97 -3.52 -13.01
N GLN A 278 -41.66 -2.22 -12.97
CA GLN A 278 -42.01 -1.25 -14.01
C GLN A 278 -40.78 -0.39 -14.32
N GLN A 279 -40.67 0.08 -15.56
CA GLN A 279 -39.57 0.98 -15.94
C GLN A 279 -39.55 2.24 -15.04
N PRO A 280 -38.36 2.74 -14.64
CA PRO A 280 -37.04 2.37 -15.13
C PRO A 280 -36.36 1.22 -14.36
N PHE A 281 -37.05 0.51 -13.46
CA PHE A 281 -36.52 -0.71 -12.85
C PHE A 281 -36.41 -1.82 -13.89
N LEU A 282 -35.50 -2.77 -13.66
CA LEU A 282 -35.29 -3.94 -14.49
C LEU A 282 -36.57 -4.81 -14.52
N PRO A 283 -36.89 -5.42 -15.66
CA PRO A 283 -37.96 -6.41 -15.73
C PRO A 283 -37.58 -7.65 -14.90
N GLY A 284 -38.54 -8.17 -14.15
CA GLY A 284 -38.33 -9.29 -13.22
C GLY A 284 -37.99 -8.85 -11.80
N LEU A 285 -38.38 -9.68 -10.84
CA LEU A 285 -38.09 -9.47 -9.41
C LEU A 285 -36.75 -10.07 -9.02
N CYS A 286 -36.07 -9.44 -8.08
CA CYS A 286 -34.76 -9.86 -7.61
C CYS A 286 -34.78 -10.31 -6.14
N VAL A 287 -34.14 -11.44 -5.85
CA VAL A 287 -33.72 -11.83 -4.49
C VAL A 287 -32.30 -11.34 -4.25
N TYR A 288 -31.92 -11.06 -3.00
CA TYR A 288 -30.58 -10.54 -2.70
C TYR A 288 -29.89 -11.22 -1.51
N LYS A 289 -28.56 -11.13 -1.48
CA LYS A 289 -27.71 -11.71 -0.44
C LYS A 289 -26.37 -10.97 -0.35
N GLY A 290 -25.94 -10.68 0.87
CA GLY A 290 -24.62 -10.10 1.15
C GLY A 290 -23.46 -11.00 0.69
N GLY A 291 -22.40 -10.38 0.19
CA GLY A 291 -21.25 -11.01 -0.44
C GLY A 291 -21.41 -11.20 -1.95
N ASP A 292 -20.31 -11.55 -2.61
CA ASP A 292 -20.29 -12.05 -3.98
C ASP A 292 -20.70 -13.53 -3.98
N ASN A 293 -21.90 -13.82 -4.48
CA ASN A 293 -22.51 -15.15 -4.46
C ASN A 293 -22.81 -15.62 -5.90
N THR A 294 -22.86 -16.93 -6.12
CA THR A 294 -23.54 -17.51 -7.30
C THR A 294 -25.04 -17.49 -7.06
N CYS A 295 -25.82 -17.15 -8.09
CA CYS A 295 -27.28 -17.17 -8.00
C CYS A 295 -27.84 -18.56 -7.68
N PRO A 296 -29.00 -18.64 -7.01
CA PRO A 296 -29.62 -19.92 -6.68
C PRO A 296 -30.10 -20.64 -7.95
N ALA A 297 -30.21 -21.97 -7.88
CA ALA A 297 -30.87 -22.73 -8.94
C ALA A 297 -32.38 -22.47 -8.93
N GLY A 298 -33.00 -22.47 -10.12
CA GLY A 298 -34.39 -22.03 -10.33
C GLY A 298 -34.41 -20.81 -11.25
N ASP A 299 -35.40 -19.93 -11.07
CA ASP A 299 -35.70 -18.86 -12.02
C ASP A 299 -34.92 -17.55 -11.77
N PHE A 300 -34.34 -17.37 -10.57
CA PHE A 300 -33.51 -16.21 -10.24
C PHE A 300 -32.08 -16.36 -10.77
N THR A 301 -31.90 -16.28 -12.10
CA THR A 301 -30.62 -16.57 -12.77
C THR A 301 -29.80 -15.33 -13.13
N GLU A 302 -30.43 -14.18 -13.33
CA GLU A 302 -29.75 -12.97 -13.81
C GLU A 302 -29.00 -12.27 -12.68
N LYS A 303 -27.67 -12.33 -12.71
CA LYS A 303 -26.82 -11.84 -11.63
C LYS A 303 -26.44 -10.37 -11.82
N HIS A 304 -26.72 -9.56 -10.80
CA HIS A 304 -26.23 -8.20 -10.64
C HIS A 304 -25.40 -8.11 -9.35
N LEU A 305 -24.26 -7.43 -9.39
CA LEU A 305 -23.34 -7.32 -8.26
C LEU A 305 -23.06 -5.84 -7.97
N PHE A 306 -23.29 -5.44 -6.72
CA PHE A 306 -23.05 -4.08 -6.27
C PHE A 306 -22.17 -4.08 -5.03
N PHE A 307 -21.51 -2.95 -4.79
CA PHE A 307 -20.54 -2.73 -3.73
C PHE A 307 -20.93 -1.45 -2.98
N GLU A 308 -20.88 -1.50 -1.65
CA GLU A 308 -21.12 -0.29 -0.86
C GLU A 308 -19.91 0.65 -0.92
N ASP A 309 -18.68 0.12 -0.99
CA ASP A 309 -17.43 0.90 -0.91
C ASP A 309 -16.34 0.37 -1.85
N ALA A 310 -15.16 1.02 -1.82
CA ALA A 310 -13.94 0.47 -2.38
C ALA A 310 -12.70 0.94 -1.61
N ASP A 311 -11.75 0.03 -1.46
CA ASP A 311 -10.44 0.27 -0.85
C ASP A 311 -9.48 0.84 -1.92
N ASP A 312 -9.05 2.09 -1.73
CA ASP A 312 -8.11 2.76 -2.64
C ASP A 312 -6.65 2.55 -2.20
N ALA A 313 -6.01 1.53 -2.78
CA ALA A 313 -4.59 1.24 -2.56
C ALA A 313 -3.66 1.91 -3.59
N ARG A 314 -4.14 2.89 -4.37
CA ARG A 314 -3.31 3.60 -5.36
C ARG A 314 -2.20 4.37 -4.67
N THR A 315 -0.97 4.14 -5.11
CA THR A 315 0.24 4.76 -4.56
C THR A 315 1.32 4.84 -5.63
N CYS A 316 2.52 5.30 -5.27
CA CYS A 316 3.66 5.41 -6.16
C CYS A 316 4.81 4.53 -5.68
N SER A 317 5.56 3.95 -6.61
CA SER A 317 6.78 3.24 -6.25
C SER A 317 7.82 4.20 -5.64
N PRO A 318 8.54 3.79 -4.59
CA PRO A 318 9.47 4.68 -3.90
C PRO A 318 10.61 5.10 -4.82
N CYS A 319 10.99 6.38 -4.75
CA CYS A 319 12.13 6.90 -5.49
C CYS A 319 13.45 6.29 -5.00
N THR A 320 14.35 5.98 -5.93
CA THR A 320 15.68 5.46 -5.65
C THR A 320 16.76 6.27 -6.36
N CYS A 321 17.92 6.37 -5.73
CA CYS A 321 19.09 7.08 -6.23
C CYS A 321 20.23 6.10 -6.52
N GLY A 322 21.03 6.37 -7.54
CA GLY A 322 22.29 5.68 -7.80
C GLY A 322 23.40 6.11 -6.83
N ALA A 323 24.60 5.57 -7.03
CA ALA A 323 25.79 6.02 -6.30
C ALA A 323 26.14 7.49 -6.64
N PRO A 324 26.74 8.25 -5.71
CA PRO A 324 27.28 9.57 -6.00
C PRO A 324 28.34 9.56 -7.10
N SER A 325 28.38 10.62 -7.89
CA SER A 325 29.40 10.83 -8.92
C SER A 325 29.73 12.33 -9.08
N GLY A 326 30.93 12.64 -9.57
CA GLY A 326 31.39 14.02 -9.80
C GLY A 326 31.81 14.79 -8.55
N SER A 327 31.82 14.17 -7.38
CA SER A 327 32.37 14.75 -6.14
C SER A 327 33.89 14.88 -6.21
N THR A 328 34.44 15.89 -5.55
CA THR A 328 35.90 16.06 -5.44
C THR A 328 36.32 16.36 -4.01
N CYS A 329 37.51 15.92 -3.65
CA CYS A 329 38.23 16.33 -2.45
C CYS A 329 39.69 16.64 -2.82
N ASP A 330 40.42 17.25 -1.91
CA ASP A 330 41.84 17.55 -2.03
C ASP A 330 42.58 17.04 -0.78
N ALA A 331 43.88 16.79 -0.93
CA ALA A 331 44.73 16.40 0.17
C ALA A 331 46.01 17.23 0.16
N THR A 332 46.46 17.63 1.34
CA THR A 332 47.78 18.22 1.55
C THR A 332 48.69 17.13 2.11
N LEU A 333 49.80 16.87 1.42
CA LEU A 333 50.81 15.89 1.79
C LEU A 333 52.02 16.62 2.36
N THR A 334 52.56 16.11 3.46
CA THR A 334 53.75 16.66 4.12
C THR A 334 54.79 15.56 4.29
N ILE A 335 56.04 15.85 3.90
CA ILE A 335 57.17 14.94 3.95
C ILE A 335 58.17 15.42 4.99
N TYR A 336 58.73 14.46 5.73
CA TYR A 336 59.60 14.68 6.88
C TYR A 336 60.89 13.85 6.77
N GLY A 337 61.97 14.36 7.36
CA GLY A 337 63.29 13.74 7.33
C GLY A 337 63.57 12.77 8.49
N ASP A 338 62.64 12.63 9.44
CA ASP A 338 62.84 11.84 10.65
C ASP A 338 62.95 10.34 10.35
N GLN A 339 64.01 9.71 10.84
CA GLN A 339 64.28 8.27 10.65
C GLN A 339 63.61 7.37 11.71
N LEU A 340 62.91 7.97 12.69
CA LEU A 340 62.21 7.25 13.74
C LEU A 340 60.82 6.81 13.27
N LEU A 341 60.36 5.65 13.76
CA LEU A 341 59.06 5.06 13.43
C LEU A 341 57.94 6.09 13.62
N ASN A 342 57.12 6.30 12.57
CA ASN A 342 55.96 7.20 12.57
C ASN A 342 56.23 8.58 13.20
N THR A 343 57.41 9.16 12.95
CA THR A 343 57.80 10.49 13.45
C THR A 343 57.75 11.52 12.32
N CYS A 344 57.11 12.66 12.58
CA CYS A 344 56.86 13.73 11.60
C CYS A 344 57.08 15.11 12.25
N ASN A 345 58.34 15.43 12.55
CA ASN A 345 58.77 16.68 13.20
C ASN A 345 59.65 17.53 12.29
N THR A 346 60.59 16.90 11.57
CA THR A 346 61.58 17.56 10.71
C THR A 346 60.99 17.77 9.31
N LEU A 347 60.19 18.82 9.15
CA LEU A 347 59.55 19.19 7.89
C LEU A 347 60.58 19.36 6.75
N ILE A 348 60.36 18.67 5.63
CA ILE A 348 61.13 18.84 4.39
C ILE A 348 60.33 19.64 3.35
N THR A 349 59.08 19.25 3.10
CA THR A 349 58.21 19.93 2.14
C THR A 349 56.73 19.61 2.39
N THR A 350 55.85 20.49 1.92
CA THR A 350 54.39 20.33 1.92
C THR A 350 53.86 20.65 0.53
N PHE A 351 52.96 19.82 0.01
CA PHE A 351 52.39 19.98 -1.33
C PHE A 351 50.98 19.41 -1.44
N THR A 352 50.18 19.93 -2.38
CA THR A 352 48.84 19.40 -2.65
C THR A 352 48.94 18.15 -3.53
N ALA A 353 48.31 17.06 -3.10
CA ALA A 353 48.21 15.81 -3.85
C ALA A 353 47.65 16.04 -5.27
N GLY A 354 48.16 15.32 -6.26
CA GLY A 354 47.99 15.61 -7.69
C GLY A 354 49.04 16.54 -8.29
N ASN A 355 49.90 17.15 -7.45
CA ASN A 355 51.01 18.01 -7.89
C ASN A 355 52.37 17.41 -7.50
N CYS A 356 53.42 18.00 -8.09
CA CYS A 356 54.82 17.70 -7.77
C CYS A 356 55.45 18.89 -7.00
N ALA A 357 56.27 18.60 -6.00
CA ALA A 357 57.09 19.60 -5.30
C ALA A 357 58.58 19.23 -5.33
N ASN A 358 59.42 20.22 -5.65
CA ASN A 358 60.87 20.08 -5.57
C ASN A 358 61.31 20.05 -4.11
N VAL A 359 62.36 19.26 -3.81
CA VAL A 359 63.04 19.22 -2.53
C VAL A 359 64.51 19.61 -2.71
N SER A 360 65.04 20.45 -1.82
CA SER A 360 66.39 20.99 -1.91
C SER A 360 67.38 20.22 -1.02
N GLY A 361 68.63 20.12 -1.47
CA GLY A 361 69.71 19.54 -0.66
C GLY A 361 69.80 18.01 -0.61
N ASN A 362 69.03 17.27 -1.43
CA ASN A 362 68.99 15.80 -1.43
C ASN A 362 68.78 15.21 -0.01
N PRO A 363 67.71 15.63 0.70
CA PRO A 363 67.52 15.33 2.12
C PRO A 363 66.99 13.90 2.30
N SER A 364 66.92 13.42 3.55
CA SER A 364 66.17 12.20 3.86
C SER A 364 64.67 12.46 3.63
N LEU A 365 63.99 11.53 2.97
CA LEU A 365 62.54 11.53 2.73
C LEU A 365 61.98 10.25 3.35
N VAL A 366 61.39 10.34 4.54
CA VAL A 366 61.01 9.17 5.36
C VAL A 366 59.58 9.32 5.89
N GLY A 367 59.38 10.20 6.87
CA GLY A 367 58.06 10.45 7.44
C GLY A 367 57.12 11.05 6.40
N ARG A 368 55.88 10.58 6.33
CA ARG A 368 54.80 11.22 5.57
C ARG A 368 53.54 11.38 6.39
N GLN A 369 52.84 12.48 6.17
CA GLN A 369 51.52 12.77 6.76
C GLN A 369 50.61 13.34 5.66
N ALA A 370 49.30 13.14 5.78
CA ALA A 370 48.31 13.76 4.91
C ALA A 370 47.18 14.41 5.73
N THR A 371 46.58 15.46 5.17
CA THR A 371 45.32 16.04 5.64
C THR A 371 44.37 16.22 4.46
N THR A 372 43.17 15.65 4.56
CA THR A 372 42.14 15.71 3.51
C THR A 372 41.14 16.83 3.76
N THR A 373 40.56 17.38 2.69
CA THR A 373 39.32 18.15 2.77
C THR A 373 38.12 17.20 2.76
N ALA A 374 37.00 17.63 3.36
CA ALA A 374 35.74 16.92 3.20
C ALA A 374 35.33 16.90 1.71
N PRO A 375 34.80 15.79 1.17
CA PRO A 375 34.29 15.75 -0.20
C PRO A 375 33.22 16.83 -0.45
N THR A 376 33.33 17.50 -1.60
CA THR A 376 32.42 18.58 -2.02
C THR A 376 31.82 18.31 -3.40
N GLY A 377 30.62 18.84 -3.61
CA GLY A 377 29.88 18.68 -4.86
C GLY A 377 29.38 17.25 -5.11
N GLY A 378 29.25 16.93 -6.41
CA GLY A 378 28.69 15.68 -6.89
C GLY A 378 27.17 15.59 -6.86
N ALA A 379 26.64 14.56 -7.52
CA ALA A 379 25.22 14.25 -7.58
C ALA A 379 24.99 12.74 -7.76
N CYS A 380 23.81 12.27 -7.39
CA CYS A 380 23.32 10.95 -7.77
C CYS A 380 22.30 11.07 -8.90
N ALA A 381 22.41 10.23 -9.91
CA ALA A 381 21.31 10.04 -10.86
C ALA A 381 20.13 9.32 -10.15
N VAL A 382 18.89 9.63 -10.55
CA VAL A 382 17.72 8.83 -10.19
C VAL A 382 17.90 7.45 -10.83
N SER A 383 17.80 6.38 -10.03
CA SER A 383 17.91 5.00 -10.50
C SER A 383 16.57 4.31 -10.71
N GLY A 384 15.48 4.87 -10.16
CA GLY A 384 14.12 4.36 -10.39
C GLY A 384 13.07 4.99 -9.46
N GLY A 385 11.85 4.46 -9.55
CA GLY A 385 10.69 4.86 -8.73
C GLY A 385 9.75 5.85 -9.41
N GLY A 386 8.84 6.41 -8.61
CA GLY A 386 7.89 7.44 -9.04
C GLY A 386 6.88 6.96 -10.09
N GLN A 387 6.62 5.65 -10.16
CA GLN A 387 5.64 5.07 -11.08
C GLN A 387 4.32 4.79 -10.37
N PRO A 388 3.16 5.04 -11.00
CA PRO A 388 1.86 4.64 -10.47
C PRO A 388 1.79 3.14 -10.19
N THR A 389 1.30 2.78 -9.01
CA THR A 389 1.16 1.40 -8.52
C THR A 389 -0.11 1.27 -7.67
N GLY A 390 -0.49 0.04 -7.33
CA GLY A 390 -1.73 -0.24 -6.61
C GLY A 390 -2.97 -0.10 -7.49
N ALA A 391 -4.12 -0.37 -6.89
CA ALA A 391 -5.43 -0.34 -7.54
C ALA A 391 -6.52 0.04 -6.54
N ILE A 392 -7.68 0.43 -7.06
CA ILE A 392 -8.91 0.53 -6.26
C ILE A 392 -9.60 -0.83 -6.30
N THR A 393 -9.98 -1.38 -5.15
CA THR A 393 -10.65 -2.69 -5.05
C THR A 393 -12.05 -2.50 -4.44
N PRO A 394 -13.14 -2.85 -5.16
CA PRO A 394 -14.49 -2.85 -4.61
C PRO A 394 -14.62 -3.71 -3.33
N SER A 395 -15.35 -3.21 -2.35
CA SER A 395 -15.57 -3.86 -1.04
C SER A 395 -17.05 -3.81 -0.64
N ASN A 396 -17.44 -4.57 0.40
CA ASN A 396 -18.83 -4.66 0.87
C ASN A 396 -19.82 -5.03 -0.26
N ALA A 397 -19.56 -6.18 -0.90
CA ALA A 397 -20.37 -6.68 -2.01
C ALA A 397 -21.77 -7.15 -1.56
N THR A 398 -22.78 -6.97 -2.41
CA THR A 398 -24.11 -7.56 -2.32
C THR A 398 -24.53 -8.06 -3.69
N THR A 399 -24.94 -9.33 -3.77
CA THR A 399 -25.45 -9.96 -4.99
C THR A 399 -26.97 -9.85 -5.04
N PHE A 400 -27.49 -9.43 -6.19
CA PHE A 400 -28.89 -9.55 -6.58
C PHE A 400 -29.01 -10.61 -7.69
N CYS A 401 -30.05 -11.42 -7.63
CA CYS A 401 -30.36 -12.43 -8.63
C CYS A 401 -31.82 -12.24 -9.05
N CYS A 402 -32.02 -11.86 -10.30
CA CYS A 402 -33.31 -11.47 -10.86
C CYS A 402 -33.89 -12.59 -11.74
N ILE A 403 -35.22 -12.64 -11.81
CA ILE A 403 -35.92 -13.48 -12.79
C ILE A 403 -35.70 -12.87 -14.18
N ALA A 404 -35.36 -13.71 -15.17
CA ALA A 404 -35.21 -13.27 -16.56
C ALA A 404 -36.56 -12.74 -17.12
N PRO A 405 -36.54 -11.72 -18.02
CA PRO A 405 -37.74 -11.09 -18.59
C PRO A 405 -38.58 -11.99 -19.50
#